data_AF-A0AAD0SGN7-F1
#
_entry.id   AF-A0AAD0SGN7-F1
#
_cell.length_a   1.000
_cell.length_b   1.000
_cell.length_c   1.000
_cell.angle_alpha   90.00
_cell.angle_beta   90.00
_cell.angle_gamma   90.00
#
_symmetry.space_group_name_H-M   'P 1'
#
loop_
_entity.id
_entity.type
_entity.pdbx_description
1 polymer ?
#
loop_
_entity_poly.entity_id
_entity_poly.type
_entity_poly.pdbx_seq_one_letter_code
_entity_poly.pdbx_strand_id
1 'polypeptide(L)'
;MITLDDLCQSNVIGNQVFTTTENMRGIGGFDNASPAWQDYDTWLRLAAKFGNGYRIGGATYIQYLDHGFNRITKSKKLKNGYEFFINKHAALLNEKAIKTLYFQYKLAAEEKLSFSELLTLTDTRVFLGATKYYLKGMLKK
;
A
#
# COMPACT_ATOMS: atom_id res chain seq x y z
N MET A 1 -11.97 -11.48 -6.78
CA MET A 1 -10.57 -11.77 -7.19
C MET A 1 -9.72 -10.56 -6.84
N ILE A 2 -8.46 -10.77 -6.48
CA ILE A 2 -7.46 -9.71 -6.26
C ILE A 2 -6.35 -9.95 -7.29
N THR A 3 -6.21 -9.05 -8.25
CA THR A 3 -5.25 -9.16 -9.34
C THR A 3 -3.89 -8.55 -8.98
N LEU A 4 -2.86 -8.85 -9.78
CA LEU A 4 -1.58 -8.17 -9.66
C LEU A 4 -1.74 -6.65 -9.83
N ASP A 5 -2.57 -6.21 -10.78
CA ASP A 5 -2.83 -4.78 -11.04
C ASP A 5 -3.48 -4.08 -9.84
N ASP A 6 -4.39 -4.75 -9.12
CA ASP A 6 -4.96 -4.22 -7.88
C ASP A 6 -3.86 -3.96 -6.83
N LEU A 7 -2.92 -4.90 -6.73
CA LEU A 7 -1.77 -4.82 -5.81
C LEU A 7 -0.68 -3.88 -6.30
N CYS A 8 -0.56 -3.59 -7.59
CA CYS A 8 0.34 -2.52 -8.06
C CYS A 8 -0.20 -1.14 -7.65
N GLN A 9 -1.52 -0.99 -7.52
CA GLN A 9 -2.13 0.29 -7.18
C GLN A 9 -2.24 0.53 -5.67
N SER A 10 -2.55 -0.48 -4.87
CA SER A 10 -2.70 -0.32 -3.42
C SER A 10 -2.63 -1.64 -2.65
N ASN A 11 -2.37 -1.57 -1.34
CA ASN A 11 -2.55 -2.72 -0.47
C ASN A 11 -4.04 -2.99 -0.19
N VAL A 12 -4.71 -3.68 -1.12
CA VAL A 12 -6.13 -4.07 -1.00
C VAL A 12 -6.38 -5.30 -0.10
N ILE A 13 -5.32 -5.88 0.45
CA ILE A 13 -5.36 -7.09 1.29
C ILE A 13 -5.35 -6.72 2.78
N GLY A 14 -4.42 -5.85 3.17
CA GLY A 14 -4.18 -5.55 4.58
C GLY A 14 -3.04 -6.38 5.16
N ASN A 15 -3.29 -7.00 6.32
CA ASN A 15 -2.27 -7.56 7.22
C ASN A 15 -2.07 -9.07 7.10
N GLN A 16 -3.02 -9.82 6.54
CA GLN A 16 -2.99 -11.29 6.56
C GLN A 16 -3.48 -11.89 5.25
N VAL A 17 -2.87 -13.01 4.86
CA VAL A 17 -3.31 -13.89 3.78
C VAL A 17 -3.18 -15.34 4.21
N PHE A 18 -3.92 -16.22 3.55
CA PHE A 18 -3.65 -17.65 3.55
C PHE A 18 -2.91 -18.02 2.27
N THR A 19 -1.81 -18.76 2.39
CA THR A 19 -1.06 -19.33 1.27
C THR A 19 -0.31 -20.57 1.73
N THR A 20 0.21 -21.36 0.80
CA THR A 20 0.98 -22.56 1.13
C THR A 20 2.38 -22.18 1.63
N THR A 21 2.97 -23.05 2.46
CA THR A 21 4.36 -22.89 2.90
C THR A 21 5.33 -22.89 1.71
N GLU A 22 5.03 -23.68 0.68
CA GLU A 22 5.80 -23.72 -0.56
C GLU A 22 5.80 -22.36 -1.26
N ASN A 23 4.65 -21.70 -1.40
CA ASN A 23 4.57 -20.38 -2.03
C ASN A 23 5.35 -19.32 -1.24
N MET A 24 5.21 -19.30 0.09
CA MET A 24 5.98 -18.37 0.94
C MET A 24 7.48 -18.58 0.79
N ARG A 25 7.96 -19.83 0.83
CA ARG A 25 9.37 -20.16 0.61
C ARG A 25 9.80 -19.81 -0.82
N GLY A 26 8.92 -20.01 -1.80
CA GLY A 26 9.16 -19.74 -3.21
C GLY A 26 9.42 -18.27 -3.52
N ILE A 27 8.90 -17.33 -2.73
CA ILE A 27 9.26 -15.90 -2.83
C ILE A 27 10.38 -15.47 -1.86
N GLY A 28 10.91 -16.38 -1.05
CA GLY A 28 11.91 -16.08 -0.02
C GLY A 28 11.34 -15.48 1.28
N GLY A 29 10.02 -15.61 1.50
CA GLY A 29 9.35 -15.09 2.69
C GLY A 29 9.28 -13.55 2.73
N PHE A 30 9.24 -12.99 3.93
CA PHE A 30 9.29 -11.55 4.15
C PHE A 30 10.70 -11.01 3.90
N ASP A 31 10.77 -9.82 3.30
CA ASP A 31 12.05 -9.16 3.05
C ASP A 31 12.48 -8.33 4.25
N ASN A 32 13.51 -8.80 4.96
CA ASN A 32 14.06 -8.15 6.15
C ASN A 32 14.71 -6.79 5.85
N ALA A 33 15.07 -6.50 4.59
CA ALA A 33 15.60 -5.20 4.21
C ALA A 33 14.50 -4.13 4.11
N SER A 34 13.22 -4.53 3.99
CA SER A 34 12.10 -3.63 3.80
C SER A 34 11.78 -2.83 5.09
N PRO A 35 11.95 -1.50 5.12
CA PRO A 35 11.78 -0.71 6.36
C PRO A 35 10.33 -0.52 6.80
N ALA A 36 9.39 -0.60 5.85
CA ALA A 36 7.95 -0.51 6.01
C ALA A 36 7.28 -1.16 4.78
N TRP A 37 5.96 -1.39 4.83
CA TRP A 37 5.21 -2.06 3.75
C TRP A 37 5.67 -3.49 3.48
N GLN A 38 6.22 -4.16 4.50
CA GLN A 38 6.71 -5.55 4.42
C GLN A 38 5.63 -6.54 3.97
N ASP A 39 4.44 -6.46 4.58
CA ASP A 39 3.29 -7.29 4.20
C ASP A 39 2.92 -7.04 2.74
N TYR A 40 2.83 -5.77 2.36
CA TYR A 40 2.44 -5.37 1.02
C TYR A 40 3.42 -5.85 -0.05
N ASP A 41 4.72 -5.68 0.17
CA ASP A 41 5.78 -6.24 -0.67
C ASP A 41 5.65 -7.76 -0.83
N THR A 42 5.35 -8.45 0.28
CA THR A 42 5.19 -9.90 0.30
C THR A 42 3.98 -10.33 -0.52
N TRP A 43 2.84 -9.65 -0.38
CA TRP A 43 1.64 -9.94 -1.15
C TRP A 43 1.79 -9.68 -2.64
N LEU A 44 2.45 -8.58 -3.02
CA LEU A 44 2.74 -8.29 -4.42
C LEU A 44 3.63 -9.38 -5.03
N ARG A 45 4.69 -9.81 -4.32
CA ARG A 45 5.57 -10.90 -4.79
C ARG A 45 4.85 -12.24 -4.92
N LEU A 46 3.96 -12.58 -3.99
CA LEU A 46 3.11 -13.77 -4.12
C LEU A 46 2.28 -13.70 -5.40
N ALA A 47 1.60 -12.57 -5.63
CA ALA A 47 0.74 -12.41 -6.78
C ALA A 47 1.52 -12.41 -8.11
N ALA A 48 2.68 -11.76 -8.14
CA ALA A 48 3.54 -11.70 -9.31
C ALA A 48 4.10 -13.08 -9.71
N LYS A 49 4.39 -13.96 -8.72
CA LYS A 49 4.99 -15.27 -8.97
C LYS A 49 3.96 -16.38 -9.18
N PHE A 50 2.89 -16.39 -8.39
CA PHE A 50 1.94 -17.51 -8.32
C PHE A 50 0.53 -17.16 -8.82
N GLY A 51 0.30 -15.93 -9.25
CA GLY A 51 -0.96 -15.47 -9.80
C GLY A 51 -1.91 -14.87 -8.77
N ASN A 52 -3.14 -14.61 -9.21
CA ASN A 52 -4.11 -13.79 -8.47
C ASN A 52 -4.51 -14.37 -7.11
N GLY A 53 -4.84 -13.47 -6.18
CA GLY A 53 -5.43 -13.79 -4.89
C GLY A 53 -6.95 -13.88 -4.94
N TYR A 54 -7.54 -14.50 -3.91
CA TYR A 54 -8.99 -14.60 -3.75
C TYR A 54 -9.39 -14.14 -2.35
N ARG A 55 -10.49 -13.38 -2.29
CA ARG A 55 -11.08 -12.91 -1.04
C ARG A 55 -12.34 -13.73 -0.79
N ILE A 56 -12.48 -14.22 0.44
CA ILE A 56 -13.74 -14.80 0.90
C ILE A 56 -14.79 -13.70 1.03
N GLY A 57 -16.03 -13.97 0.63
CA GLY A 57 -17.11 -12.98 0.62
C GLY A 57 -17.69 -12.64 2.00
N GLY A 58 -17.10 -13.14 3.08
CA GLY A 58 -17.60 -12.97 4.45
C GLY A 58 -16.55 -12.38 5.40
N ALA A 59 -17.02 -11.63 6.39
CA ALA A 59 -16.19 -11.14 7.49
C ALA A 59 -15.99 -12.25 8.53
N THR A 60 -14.93 -13.04 8.37
CA THR A 60 -14.69 -14.22 9.21
C THR A 60 -13.72 -13.98 10.37
N TYR A 61 -13.20 -12.76 10.54
CA TYR A 61 -12.29 -12.42 11.62
C TYR A 61 -12.51 -10.99 12.14
N ILE A 62 -12.12 -10.76 13.38
CA ILE A 62 -12.15 -9.46 14.03
C ILE A 62 -10.74 -8.88 13.98
N GLN A 63 -10.61 -7.69 13.40
CA GLN A 63 -9.35 -6.94 13.38
C GLN A 63 -9.34 -5.93 14.54
N TYR A 64 -8.39 -6.07 15.45
CA TYR A 64 -8.16 -5.06 16.48
C TYR A 64 -7.26 -3.95 15.93
N LEU A 65 -7.81 -2.74 15.77
CA LEU A 65 -7.15 -1.57 15.23
C LEU A 65 -6.66 -0.62 16.34
N ASP A 66 -6.27 -1.17 17.49
CA ASP A 66 -6.01 -0.39 18.70
C ASP A 66 -5.04 0.78 18.44
N HIS A 67 -5.44 1.96 18.92
CA HIS A 67 -4.81 3.25 18.65
C HIS A 67 -3.65 3.57 19.63
N GLY A 68 -3.38 2.68 20.59
CA GLY A 68 -2.49 2.94 21.72
C GLY A 68 -1.00 2.63 21.52
N PHE A 69 -0.60 1.84 20.53
CA PHE A 69 0.81 1.55 20.29
C PHE A 69 1.39 2.52 19.26
N ASN A 70 2.57 3.08 19.57
CA ASN A 70 3.43 3.79 18.61
C ASN A 70 3.47 3.00 17.30
N ARG A 71 2.69 3.43 16.30
CA ARG A 71 2.67 2.80 14.98
C ARG A 71 4.13 2.71 14.53
N ILE A 72 4.59 1.55 14.07
CA ILE A 72 5.95 1.37 13.51
C ILE A 72 6.22 2.43 12.40
N THR A 73 5.13 3.00 11.86
CA THR A 73 5.03 4.20 11.04
C THR A 73 5.50 5.49 11.72
N LYS A 74 6.80 5.60 12.03
CA LYS A 74 7.46 6.91 12.13
C LYS A 74 7.81 7.40 10.72
N SER A 75 7.62 8.69 10.44
CA SER A 75 7.66 9.28 9.08
C SER A 75 8.87 8.84 8.22
N LYS A 76 10.09 8.84 8.78
CA LYS A 76 11.30 8.44 8.05
C LYS A 76 11.29 6.99 7.56
N LYS A 77 10.83 6.04 8.38
CA LYS A 77 10.78 4.61 7.98
C LYS A 77 9.72 4.38 6.89
N LEU A 78 8.62 5.13 6.96
CA LEU A 78 7.56 5.03 5.97
C LEU A 78 8.02 5.53 4.59
N LYS A 79 8.68 6.68 4.53
CA LYS A 79 9.24 7.20 3.27
C LYS A 79 10.24 6.22 2.66
N ASN A 80 11.18 5.72 3.47
CA ASN A 80 12.17 4.74 3.01
C ASN A 80 11.51 3.44 2.53
N GLY A 81 10.45 2.97 3.20
CA GLY A 81 9.70 1.79 2.77
C GLY A 81 8.95 2.01 1.45
N TYR A 82 8.33 3.17 1.27
CA TYR A 82 7.73 3.57 0.00
C TYR A 82 8.77 3.58 -1.13
N GLU A 83 9.89 4.29 -0.96
CA GLU A 83 10.96 4.38 -1.97
C GLU A 83 11.56 3.00 -2.28
N PHE A 84 11.80 2.18 -1.24
CA PHE A 84 12.27 0.81 -1.40
C PHE A 84 11.28 -0.03 -2.23
N PHE A 85 9.98 0.06 -1.94
CA PHE A 85 8.94 -0.66 -2.67
C PHE A 85 8.88 -0.24 -4.15
N ILE A 86 8.89 1.07 -4.43
CA ILE A 86 8.86 1.58 -5.81
C ILE A 86 10.07 1.09 -6.60
N ASN A 87 11.27 1.20 -6.02
CA ASN A 87 12.50 0.78 -6.68
C ASN A 87 12.52 -0.73 -6.94
N LYS A 88 12.12 -1.52 -5.94
CA LYS A 88 12.10 -2.99 -6.03
C LYS A 88 11.13 -3.51 -7.10
N HIS A 89 10.01 -2.83 -7.30
CA HIS A 89 8.93 -3.26 -8.19
C HIS A 89 8.78 -2.39 -9.44
N ALA A 90 9.78 -1.57 -9.78
CA ALA A 90 9.68 -0.59 -10.87
C ALA A 90 9.22 -1.20 -12.21
N ALA A 91 9.62 -2.44 -12.51
CA ALA A 91 9.20 -3.14 -13.73
C ALA A 91 7.71 -3.53 -13.76
N LEU A 92 7.04 -3.60 -12.60
CA LEU A 92 5.61 -3.92 -12.47
C LEU A 92 4.73 -2.67 -12.37
N LEU A 93 5.32 -1.52 -12.05
CA LEU A 93 4.60 -0.29 -11.74
C LEU A 93 4.56 0.65 -12.93
N ASN A 94 3.34 0.98 -13.38
CA ASN A 94 3.14 2.08 -14.32
C ASN A 94 3.05 3.44 -13.60
N GLU A 95 3.11 4.52 -14.37
CA GLU A 95 3.08 5.90 -13.83
C GLU A 95 1.85 6.15 -12.95
N LYS A 96 0.68 5.61 -13.34
CA LYS A 96 -0.56 5.73 -12.57
C LYS A 96 -0.44 5.06 -11.19
N ALA A 97 0.12 3.86 -11.13
CA ALA A 97 0.39 3.14 -9.90
C ALA A 97 1.35 3.92 -8.99
N ILE A 98 2.45 4.44 -9.54
CA ILE A 98 3.43 5.23 -8.79
C ILE A 98 2.78 6.46 -8.14
N LYS A 99 1.98 7.23 -8.90
CA LYS A 99 1.24 8.40 -8.37
C LYS A 99 0.24 8.02 -7.29
N THR A 100 -0.43 6.88 -7.46
CA THR A 100 -1.40 6.36 -6.50
C THR A 100 -0.73 5.93 -5.18
N LEU A 101 0.43 5.27 -5.27
CA LEU A 101 1.24 4.85 -4.13
C LEU A 101 1.86 6.06 -3.40
N TYR A 102 2.28 7.08 -4.14
CA TYR A 102 2.76 8.34 -3.56
C TYR A 102 1.69 9.00 -2.69
N PHE A 103 0.46 9.07 -3.18
CA PHE A 103 -0.65 9.61 -2.41
C PHE A 103 -0.95 8.76 -1.15
N GLN A 104 -0.93 7.43 -1.24
CA GLN A 104 -1.09 6.56 -0.08
C GLN A 104 0.02 6.74 0.96
N TYR A 105 1.26 6.92 0.51
CA TYR A 105 2.39 7.29 1.36
C TYR A 105 2.09 8.60 2.12
N LYS A 106 1.71 9.67 1.41
CA LYS A 106 1.39 10.97 2.03
C LYS A 106 0.29 10.87 3.08
N LEU A 107 -0.78 10.12 2.77
CA LEU A 107 -1.86 9.84 3.72
C LEU A 107 -1.34 9.12 4.97
N ALA A 108 -0.54 8.07 4.79
CA ALA A 108 -0.01 7.27 5.90
C ALA A 108 1.07 8.01 6.71
N ALA A 109 1.74 8.99 6.11
CA ALA A 109 2.72 9.87 6.74
C ALA A 109 2.08 11.09 7.43
N GLU A 110 0.78 11.30 7.23
CA GLU A 110 0.04 12.51 7.63
C GLU A 110 0.67 13.80 7.08
N GLU A 111 1.27 13.71 5.89
CA GLU A 111 1.89 14.85 5.22
C GLU A 111 0.85 15.61 4.39
N LYS A 112 0.92 16.94 4.39
CA LYS A 112 0.05 17.78 3.55
C LYS A 112 0.30 17.46 2.06
N LEU A 113 -0.80 17.35 1.32
CA LEU A 113 -0.78 17.28 -0.13
C LEU A 113 -0.79 18.70 -0.69
N SER A 114 0.08 18.99 -1.65
CA SER A 114 0.07 20.26 -2.37
C SER A 114 -1.00 20.25 -3.48
N PHE A 115 -1.38 21.43 -3.96
CA PHE A 115 -2.33 21.54 -5.06
C PHE A 115 -1.80 20.96 -6.37
N SER A 116 -0.50 21.15 -6.67
CA SER A 116 0.11 20.57 -7.86
C SER A 116 0.13 19.05 -7.82
N GLU A 117 0.43 18.45 -6.66
CA GLU A 117 0.38 17.00 -6.46
C GLU A 117 -1.04 16.45 -6.67
N LEU A 118 -2.07 17.15 -6.17
CA LEU A 118 -3.47 16.77 -6.37
C LEU A 118 -3.84 16.70 -7.86
N LEU A 119 -3.39 17.67 -8.66
CA LEU A 119 -3.66 17.72 -10.10
C LEU A 119 -2.98 16.58 -10.88
N THR A 120 -1.91 15.99 -10.35
CA THR A 120 -1.24 14.86 -11.01
C THR A 120 -2.03 13.55 -10.89
N LEU A 121 -2.98 13.44 -9.95
CA LEU A 121 -3.73 12.22 -9.70
C LEU A 121 -4.82 12.01 -10.75
N THR A 122 -4.61 11.05 -11.64
CA THR A 122 -5.53 10.73 -12.74
C THR A 122 -6.47 9.55 -12.44
N ASP A 123 -6.25 8.78 -11.37
CA ASP A 123 -7.20 7.74 -10.94
C ASP A 123 -8.38 8.39 -10.21
N THR A 124 -9.57 8.32 -10.79
CA THR A 124 -10.80 8.92 -10.26
C THR A 124 -11.16 8.43 -8.85
N ARG A 125 -10.86 7.17 -8.51
CA ARG A 125 -11.12 6.61 -7.18
C ARG A 125 -10.22 7.25 -6.13
N VAL A 126 -8.96 7.48 -6.50
CA VAL A 126 -7.95 8.11 -5.64
C VAL A 126 -8.18 9.61 -5.55
N PHE A 127 -8.53 10.25 -6.68
CA PHE A 127 -8.74 11.69 -6.79
C PHE A 127 -9.83 12.21 -5.86
N LEU A 128 -10.96 11.49 -5.73
CA LEU A 128 -12.03 11.85 -4.79
C LEU A 128 -11.54 11.82 -3.33
N GLY A 129 -10.82 10.76 -2.96
CA GLY A 129 -10.21 10.63 -1.64
C GLY A 129 -9.16 11.71 -1.36
N ALA A 130 -8.33 12.02 -2.36
CA ALA A 130 -7.28 13.03 -2.31
C ALA A 130 -7.85 14.44 -2.17
N THR A 131 -8.89 14.76 -2.94
CA THR A 131 -9.59 16.06 -2.85
C THR A 131 -10.18 16.26 -1.45
N LYS A 132 -10.86 15.24 -0.91
CA LYS A 132 -11.40 15.29 0.46
C LYS A 132 -10.30 15.49 1.50
N TYR A 133 -9.18 14.78 1.36
CA TYR A 133 -8.03 14.91 2.26
C TYR A 133 -7.39 16.31 2.19
N TYR A 134 -7.18 16.84 0.98
CA TYR A 134 -6.66 18.18 0.74
C TYR A 134 -7.53 19.26 1.40
N LEU A 135 -8.84 19.23 1.18
CA LEU A 135 -9.80 20.16 1.78
C LEU A 135 -9.80 20.08 3.32
N LYS A 136 -9.74 18.86 3.89
CA LYS A 136 -9.63 18.68 5.35
C LYS A 136 -8.33 19.30 5.91
N GLY A 137 -7.23 19.21 5.16
CA GLY A 137 -5.96 19.84 5.52
C GLY A 137 -5.99 21.38 5.50
N MET A 138 -6.86 21.98 4.67
CA MET A 138 -7.07 23.44 4.63
C MET A 138 -7.96 23.95 5.78
N LEU A 139 -8.88 23.11 6.27
CA LEU A 139 -9.83 23.47 7.34
C LEU A 139 -9.24 23.34 8.75
N LYS A 140 -8.18 22.54 8.94
CA LYS A 140 -7.39 22.52 10.18
C LYS A 140 -6.48 23.74 10.23
N LYS A 141 -7.01 24.87 10.72
CA LYS A 141 -6.21 26.00 11.21
C LYS A 141 -5.65 25.70 12.59
#